data_AF-A0A357LV25-F1
#
_entry.id   AF-A0A357LV25-F1
#
_cell.length_a   1.000
_cell.length_b   1.000
_cell.length_c   1.000
_cell.angle_alpha   90.00
_cell.angle_beta   90.00
_cell.angle_gamma   90.00
#
_symmetry.space_group_name_H-M   'P 1'
#
loop_
_entity.id
_entity.type
_entity.pdbx_description
1 polymer ?
#
loop_
_entity_poly.entity_id
_entity_poly.type
_entity_poly.pdbx_seq_one_letter_code
_entity_poly.pdbx_strand_id
1 'polypeptide(L)'
;MALQGKAASDAQKTTKVLSSLGPTADKPDELRQVAEQFESLFIEQMMAAGRKSELAEGLLKNKGSETFYSLLDREYAGMASKNNSLGIADALVAQFRPNVKDGDHN
;
A
#
# COMPACT_ATOMS: atom_id res chain seq x y z
N MET A 1 -9.22 -23.93 -6.11
CA MET A 1 -9.08 -22.84 -7.09
C MET A 1 -9.85 -21.62 -6.56
N ALA A 2 -9.28 -20.86 -5.60
CA ALA A 2 -10.03 -19.81 -4.88
C ALA A 2 -9.17 -18.66 -4.31
N LEU A 3 -7.94 -18.45 -4.79
CA LEU A 3 -7.02 -17.47 -4.18
C LEU A 3 -6.93 -16.13 -4.93
N GLN A 4 -7.50 -16.01 -6.14
CA GLN A 4 -7.39 -14.79 -6.97
C GLN A 4 -8.41 -13.68 -6.65
N GLY A 5 -9.41 -13.93 -5.81
CA GLY A 5 -10.46 -12.93 -5.51
C GLY A 5 -10.16 -11.98 -4.33
N LYS A 6 -9.29 -12.37 -3.39
CA LYS A 6 -9.13 -11.65 -2.11
C LYS A 6 -8.12 -10.50 -2.19
N ALA A 7 -6.96 -10.71 -2.79
CA ALA A 7 -5.90 -9.70 -2.86
C ALA A 7 -6.30 -8.45 -3.69
N ALA A 8 -6.94 -8.66 -4.85
CA ALA A 8 -7.46 -7.55 -5.66
C ALA A 8 -8.61 -6.80 -4.94
N SER A 9 -9.45 -7.52 -4.20
CA SER A 9 -10.54 -6.93 -3.40
C SER A 9 -9.99 -6.07 -2.25
N ASP A 10 -8.90 -6.50 -1.61
CA ASP A 10 -8.26 -5.77 -0.51
C ASP A 10 -7.58 -4.47 -0.99
N ALA A 11 -6.93 -4.49 -2.17
CA ALA A 11 -6.35 -3.31 -2.80
C ALA A 11 -7.42 -2.29 -3.27
N GLN A 12 -8.55 -2.78 -3.76
CA GLN A 12 -9.66 -1.94 -4.21
C GLN A 12 -10.44 -1.35 -3.02
N LYS A 13 -10.53 -2.09 -1.91
CA LYS A 13 -11.10 -1.61 -0.64
C LYS A 13 -10.24 -0.52 -0.01
N THR A 14 -8.92 -0.70 0.07
CA THR A 14 -7.99 0.31 0.61
C THR A 14 -8.04 1.61 -0.20
N THR A 15 -8.06 1.52 -1.53
CA THR A 15 -8.23 2.68 -2.43
C THR A 15 -9.57 3.39 -2.18
N LYS A 16 -10.68 2.64 -2.07
CA LYS A 16 -12.01 3.21 -1.81
C LYS A 16 -12.12 3.88 -0.43
N VAL A 17 -11.52 3.27 0.59
CA VAL A 17 -11.48 3.82 1.95
C VAL A 17 -10.68 5.12 1.98
N LEU A 18 -9.50 5.14 1.34
CA LEU A 18 -8.67 6.34 1.23
C LEU A 18 -9.42 7.49 0.52
N SER A 19 -10.15 7.20 -0.56
CA SER A 19 -10.99 8.21 -1.26
C SER A 19 -12.20 8.67 -0.44
N SER A 20 -12.72 7.84 0.47
CA SER A 20 -13.85 8.20 1.34
C SER A 20 -13.43 8.92 2.62
N LEU A 21 -12.16 8.79 3.03
CA LEU A 21 -11.53 9.53 4.14
C LEU A 21 -11.15 10.95 3.68
N GLY A 22 -12.08 11.68 3.07
CA GLY A 22 -11.89 13.09 2.69
C GLY A 22 -11.37 13.96 3.86
N PRO A 23 -11.08 15.26 3.63
CA PRO A 23 -10.20 16.13 4.45
C PRO A 23 -10.57 16.29 5.95
N THR A 24 -11.62 15.63 6.41
CA THR A 24 -12.02 15.43 7.80
C THR A 24 -11.83 13.96 8.18
N ALA A 25 -10.59 13.50 8.27
CA ALA A 25 -10.32 12.24 8.96
C ALA A 25 -10.54 12.45 10.47
N ASP A 26 -11.79 12.33 10.92
CA ASP A 26 -12.18 12.41 12.34
C ASP A 26 -11.54 11.30 13.20
N LYS A 27 -10.85 10.36 12.55
CA LYS A 27 -10.19 9.21 13.17
C LYS A 27 -8.75 9.09 12.65
N PRO A 28 -7.79 9.78 13.28
CA PRO A 28 -6.39 9.78 12.86
C PRO A 28 -5.77 8.37 12.85
N ASP A 29 -6.23 7.46 13.72
CA ASP A 29 -5.75 6.08 13.77
C ASP A 29 -6.20 5.24 12.56
N GLU A 30 -7.43 5.44 12.07
CA GLU A 30 -7.91 4.76 10.87
C GLU A 30 -7.15 5.24 9.62
N LEU A 31 -6.90 6.56 9.53
CA LEU A 31 -6.09 7.13 8.44
C LEU A 31 -4.67 6.54 8.42
N ARG A 32 -4.04 6.40 9.59
CA ARG A 32 -2.69 5.79 9.68
C ARG A 32 -2.69 4.34 9.23
N GLN A 33 -3.64 3.53 9.70
CA GLN A 33 -3.74 2.12 9.29
C GLN A 33 -3.95 1.95 7.79
N VAL A 34 -4.75 2.81 7.17
CA VAL A 34 -4.99 2.76 5.72
C VAL A 34 -3.75 3.22 4.96
N ALA A 35 -3.04 4.24 5.45
CA ALA A 35 -1.81 4.74 4.86
C ALA A 35 -0.67 3.69 4.89
N GLU A 36 -0.52 2.96 6.00
CA GLU A 36 0.45 1.86 6.14
C GLU A 36 0.12 0.68 5.19
N GLN A 37 -1.17 0.36 5.03
CA GLN A 37 -1.62 -0.65 4.06
C GLN A 37 -1.36 -0.20 2.61
N PHE A 38 -1.57 1.08 2.31
CA PHE A 38 -1.26 1.65 1.01
C PHE A 38 0.23 1.56 0.69
N GLU A 39 1.10 1.93 1.64
CA GLU A 39 2.55 1.83 1.45
C GLU A 39 2.99 0.38 1.20
N SER A 40 2.39 -0.59 1.91
CA SER A 40 2.64 -2.01 1.66
C SER A 40 2.29 -2.41 0.21
N LEU A 41 1.11 -2.03 -0.28
CA LEU A 41 0.71 -2.31 -1.66
C LEU A 41 1.63 -1.62 -2.68
N PHE A 42 2.07 -0.40 -2.38
CA PHE A 42 3.01 0.32 -3.23
C PHE A 42 4.37 -0.41 -3.33
N ILE A 43 4.91 -0.86 -2.21
CA ILE A 43 6.16 -1.65 -2.18
C ILE A 43 6.01 -2.95 -2.97
N GLU A 44 4.89 -3.65 -2.80
CA GLU A 44 4.56 -4.85 -3.59
C GLU A 44 4.59 -4.55 -5.10
N GLN A 45 3.93 -3.48 -5.54
CA GLN A 45 3.93 -3.10 -6.95
C GLN A 45 5.29 -2.64 -7.47
N MET A 46 6.08 -1.96 -6.63
CA MET A 46 7.45 -1.56 -6.97
C MET A 46 8.33 -2.79 -7.21
N MET A 47 8.28 -3.79 -6.34
CA MET A 47 9.03 -5.04 -6.51
C MET A 47 8.57 -5.84 -7.73
N ALA A 48 7.25 -5.93 -7.93
CA ALA A 48 6.68 -6.57 -9.10
C ALA A 48 7.10 -5.87 -10.40
N ALA A 49 7.11 -4.53 -10.43
CA ALA A 49 7.57 -3.75 -11.58
C ALA A 49 9.08 -3.94 -11.83
N GLY A 50 9.90 -4.00 -10.77
CA GLY A 50 11.33 -4.28 -10.86
C GLY A 50 11.62 -5.62 -11.54
N ARG A 51 10.91 -6.69 -11.14
CA ARG A 51 11.05 -8.01 -11.81
C ARG A 51 10.47 -8.05 -13.21
N LYS A 52 9.40 -7.30 -13.49
CA LYS A 52 8.86 -7.18 -14.86
C LYS A 52 9.81 -6.44 -15.80
N SER A 53 10.77 -5.67 -15.28
CA SER A 53 11.75 -4.92 -16.07
C SER A 53 12.92 -5.78 -16.58
N GLU A 54 12.90 -7.10 -16.39
CA GLU A 54 13.91 -8.00 -16.96
C GLU A 54 13.98 -7.87 -18.49
N LEU A 55 15.21 -7.74 -19.02
CA LEU A 55 15.48 -7.53 -20.45
C LEU A 55 15.26 -8.78 -21.31
N ALA A 56 15.16 -9.95 -20.69
CA ALA A 56 14.92 -11.24 -21.33
C ALA A 56 13.94 -12.06 -20.48
N GLU A 57 13.20 -12.99 -21.10
CA GLU A 57 12.44 -13.97 -20.32
C GLU A 57 13.40 -14.83 -19.51
N GLY A 58 13.37 -14.67 -18.17
CA GLY A 58 14.21 -15.46 -17.28
C GLY A 58 13.94 -16.96 -17.47
N LEU A 59 15.02 -17.76 -17.53
CA LEU A 59 14.97 -19.22 -17.67
C LEU A 59 14.11 -19.92 -16.61
N LEU A 60 13.87 -19.25 -15.48
CA LEU A 60 13.07 -19.75 -14.36
C LEU A 60 11.59 -19.30 -14.41
N LYS A 61 11.20 -18.50 -15.41
CA LYS A 61 9.87 -17.91 -15.50
C LYS A 61 8.83 -18.96 -15.90
N ASN A 62 8.03 -19.35 -14.92
CA ASN A 62 6.89 -20.23 -15.08
C ASN A 62 5.77 -19.87 -14.07
N LYS A 63 4.56 -20.42 -14.25
CA LYS A 63 3.41 -20.13 -13.37
C LYS A 63 3.66 -20.38 -11.88
N GLY A 64 4.46 -21.40 -11.54
CA GLY A 64 4.85 -21.69 -10.16
C GLY A 64 5.79 -20.64 -9.57
N SER A 65 6.80 -20.22 -10.35
CA SER A 65 7.70 -19.12 -9.94
C SER A 65 6.97 -17.80 -9.75
N GLU A 66 6.04 -17.44 -10.64
CA GLU A 66 5.22 -16.20 -10.53
C GLU A 66 4.39 -16.20 -9.24
N THR A 67 3.78 -17.34 -8.91
CA THR A 67 3.02 -17.49 -7.67
C THR A 67 3.93 -17.34 -6.45
N PHE A 68 5.09 -18.00 -6.45
CA PHE A 68 6.08 -17.88 -5.37
C PHE A 68 6.53 -16.44 -5.17
N TYR A 69 6.89 -15.74 -6.26
CA TYR A 69 7.30 -14.34 -6.19
C TYR A 69 6.20 -13.41 -5.69
N SER A 70 4.94 -13.62 -6.09
CA SER A 70 3.83 -12.82 -5.58
C SER A 70 3.62 -12.99 -4.07
N LEU A 71 3.80 -14.21 -3.56
CA LEU A 71 3.68 -14.49 -2.12
C LEU A 71 4.86 -13.90 -1.35
N LEU A 72 6.07 -14.04 -1.90
CA LEU A 72 7.28 -13.46 -1.33
C LEU A 72 7.18 -11.93 -1.22
N ASP A 73 6.72 -11.28 -2.29
CA ASP A 73 6.54 -9.83 -2.32
C ASP A 73 5.53 -9.35 -1.31
N ARG A 74 4.41 -10.06 -1.16
CA ARG A 74 3.39 -9.70 -0.19
C ARG A 74 3.93 -9.74 1.23
N GLU A 75 4.67 -10.78 1.59
CA GLU A 75 5.29 -10.89 2.92
C GLU A 75 6.37 -9.83 3.12
N TYR A 76 7.23 -9.62 2.12
CA TYR A 76 8.28 -8.61 2.21
C TYR A 76 7.71 -7.21 2.32
N ALA A 77 6.69 -6.87 1.52
CA ALA A 77 6.02 -5.58 1.57
C ALA A 77 5.34 -5.33 2.93
N GLY A 78 4.69 -6.35 3.50
CA GLY A 78 4.08 -6.26 4.82
C GLY A 78 5.10 -6.13 5.98
N MET A 79 6.31 -6.68 5.81
CA MET A 79 7.41 -6.46 6.75
C MET A 79 8.08 -5.10 6.55
N ALA A 80 8.28 -4.67 5.31
CA ALA A 80 8.94 -3.42 4.95
C ALA A 80 8.14 -2.21 5.43
N SER A 81 6.81 -2.20 5.25
CA SER A 81 5.97 -1.11 5.75
C SER A 81 6.00 -0.94 7.27
N LYS A 82 6.35 -2.00 8.02
CA LYS A 82 6.44 -1.97 9.49
C LYS A 82 7.83 -1.61 10.02
N ASN A 83 8.89 -2.10 9.36
CA ASN A 83 10.27 -2.03 9.88
C ASN A 83 11.18 -1.06 9.12
N ASN A 84 10.85 -0.72 7.87
CA ASN A 84 11.64 0.15 7.00
C ASN A 84 10.71 0.91 6.05
N SER A 85 9.85 1.75 6.64
CA SER A 85 8.85 2.53 5.90
C SER A 85 9.53 3.53 4.96
N LEU A 86 8.94 3.73 3.77
CA LEU A 86 9.41 4.69 2.77
C LEU A 86 8.99 6.12 3.11
N GLY A 87 8.21 6.31 4.17
CA GLY A 87 7.66 7.59 4.61
C GLY A 87 6.42 8.02 3.83
N ILE A 88 5.89 7.17 2.94
CA ILE A 88 4.68 7.45 2.15
C ILE A 88 3.46 7.45 3.08
N ALA A 89 3.40 6.51 4.03
CA ALA A 89 2.32 6.45 5.00
C ALA A 89 2.26 7.74 5.86
N ASP A 90 3.42 8.23 6.29
CA ASP A 90 3.52 9.47 7.08
C ASP A 90 3.17 10.71 6.27
N ALA A 91 3.60 10.77 5.00
CA ALA A 91 3.24 11.86 4.08
C ALA A 91 1.72 11.90 3.82
N LEU A 92 1.09 10.74 3.64
CA LEU A 92 -0.37 10.65 3.49
C LEU A 92 -1.07 11.13 4.76
N VAL A 93 -0.66 10.65 5.94
CA VAL A 93 -1.23 11.13 7.21
C VAL A 93 -1.05 12.64 7.37
N ALA A 94 0.12 13.19 7.03
CA ALA A 94 0.37 14.63 7.10
C ALA A 94 -0.52 15.44 6.15
N GLN A 95 -0.78 14.92 4.94
CA GLN A 95 -1.60 15.59 3.93
C GLN A 95 -3.10 15.57 4.26
N PHE A 96 -3.59 14.47 4.86
CA PHE A 96 -5.00 14.30 5.19
C PHE A 96 -5.35 14.71 6.61
N ARG A 97 -4.36 15.05 7.44
CA ARG A 97 -4.60 15.70 8.72
C ARG A 97 -5.29 17.06 8.47
N PRO A 98 -6.39 17.36 9.18
CA PRO A 98 -6.99 18.68 9.10
C PRO A 98 -5.94 19.72 9.49
N ASN A 99 -5.67 20.69 8.62
CA ASN A 99 -4.96 21.89 9.01
C ASN A 99 -5.86 22.65 9.98
N VAL A 100 -5.72 22.37 11.29
CA VAL A 100 -6.26 23.22 12.35
C VAL A 100 -5.49 24.53 12.25
N LYS A 101 -6.01 25.46 11.43
CA LYS A 101 -5.62 26.86 11.45
C LYS A 101 -6.50 27.56 12.47
N ASP A 102 -5.81 28.16 13.42
CA ASP A 102 -6.27 28.95 14.54
C ASP A 102 -7.47 29.85 14.20
N GLY A 103 -8.56 29.61 14.91
CA GLY A 103 -9.74 30.46 14.93
C GLY A 103 -9.95 31.02 16.34
N ASP A 104 -8.98 31.77 16.85
CA ASP A 104 -9.15 32.62 18.04
C ASP A 104 -8.64 34.01 17.70
N HIS A 105 -9.54 34.86 17.17
CA HIS A 105 -9.48 36.32 17.20
C HIS A 105 -10.82 36.88 16.66
N ASN A 106 -11.84 37.02 17.53
CA ASN A 106 -12.67 38.23 17.68
C ASN A 106 -13.63 38.10 18.87
#